data_AF-A0AAV9AXK1-F1
#
_entry.id   AF-A0AAV9AXK1-F1
#
_cell.length_a   1.000
_cell.length_b   1.000
_cell.length_c   1.000
_cell.angle_alpha   90.00
_cell.angle_beta   90.00
_cell.angle_gamma   90.00
#
_symmetry.space_group_name_H-M   'P 1'
#
loop_
_entity.id
_entity.type
_entity.pdbx_description
1 polymer ?
#
loop_
_entity_poly.entity_id
_entity_poly.type
_entity_poly.pdbx_seq_one_letter_code
_entity_poly.pdbx_strand_id
1 'polypeptide(L)'
;MAALFTTLIVWLAFCFVAGHRRSFLTGIRRLLFYDDSLAGFWAQHNGTLKHGRNGFLQIGHHASCKLVNFPKQRISCLNRKLRSRRGGGALSATCRDEKILVANRGEIAVRVIRTAHEMGIPCVAVYSTIDKDALHVRLADESVCIGEAPSSQSYLFIPNVLSAAVSRECTMLHPGYGFLAENARFVDICREHGINFIGPNPDSIRIMGDKSSARETMKKAGVPTVPGSEGLLQSTEEAFKLAHEIGFPVMIKATAGGGGRGMRLAKEPEEFVKLLHQAKSEAAAAFGNAGVYLEKYIQNPRHIEFQVLADKHGNVVHFGERDCSIQRRNQKLLEEAPSPALTEELRKAMGDAAVAAAASIGYVGVGTVEHPVTEMISSTDLIEEQIRVALGEKLQYKQDPFLVVSSIISAPCDSFMAGIPTTIDYHKLILDVEDFRNGKIDTAFIPKHENELAAPQKLVLSTAPKELAGASA
;
A
#
# COMPACT_ATOMS: atom_id res chain seq x y z
N MET A 1 -6.90 -5.19 -18.60
CA MET A 1 -6.70 -6.61 -18.20
C MET A 1 -5.25 -6.97 -17.90
N ALA A 2 -4.23 -6.16 -18.25
CA ALA A 2 -2.80 -6.46 -18.10
C ALA A 2 -2.23 -6.43 -16.65
N ALA A 3 -2.99 -6.89 -15.66
CA ALA A 3 -2.59 -6.98 -14.24
C ALA A 3 -2.85 -8.38 -13.63
N LEU A 4 -3.19 -9.37 -14.46
CA LEU A 4 -3.75 -10.66 -14.04
C LEU A 4 -2.74 -11.81 -14.00
N PHE A 5 -1.51 -11.63 -14.49
CA PHE A 5 -0.54 -12.73 -14.65
C PHE A 5 0.87 -12.48 -14.09
N THR A 6 1.32 -11.22 -13.97
CA THR A 6 2.59 -10.87 -13.31
C THR A 6 2.67 -11.40 -11.88
N THR A 7 1.53 -11.52 -11.19
CA THR A 7 1.41 -12.00 -9.81
C THR A 7 1.73 -13.49 -9.64
N LEU A 8 1.66 -14.31 -10.69
CA LEU A 8 1.80 -15.77 -10.57
C LEU A 8 3.26 -16.22 -10.41
N ILE A 9 4.20 -15.51 -11.04
CA ILE A 9 5.61 -15.91 -11.06
C ILE A 9 6.32 -15.50 -9.76
N VAL A 10 5.97 -14.33 -9.19
CA VAL A 10 6.46 -13.88 -7.88
C VAL A 10 6.11 -14.88 -6.77
N TRP A 11 4.94 -15.52 -6.86
CA TRP A 11 4.45 -16.49 -5.88
C TRP A 11 5.34 -17.75 -5.78
N LEU A 12 5.79 -18.29 -6.91
CA LEU A 12 6.65 -19.49 -6.94
C LEU A 12 8.04 -19.23 -6.35
N ALA A 13 8.61 -18.03 -6.53
CA ALA A 13 9.90 -17.67 -5.93
C ALA A 13 9.81 -17.54 -4.39
N PHE A 14 8.74 -16.92 -3.88
CA PHE A 14 8.58 -16.66 -2.46
C PHE A 14 8.47 -17.93 -1.61
N CYS A 15 7.78 -18.96 -2.13
CA CYS A 15 7.60 -20.24 -1.46
C CYS A 15 8.90 -21.05 -1.23
N PHE A 16 9.99 -20.74 -1.93
CA PHE A 16 11.27 -21.47 -1.80
C PHE A 16 12.25 -20.83 -0.81
N VAL A 17 12.06 -19.55 -0.45
CA VAL A 17 13.03 -18.75 0.33
C VAL A 17 12.60 -18.51 1.78
N ALA A 18 11.29 -18.55 2.08
CA ALA A 18 10.73 -18.32 3.43
C ALA A 18 10.98 -19.48 4.43
N GLY A 19 12.26 -19.72 4.78
CA GLY A 19 12.75 -20.87 5.55
C GLY A 19 12.38 -20.93 7.05
N HIS A 20 11.12 -20.74 7.43
CA HIS A 20 10.66 -20.81 8.83
C HIS A 20 10.47 -22.26 9.33
N ARG A 21 11.59 -22.89 9.72
CA ARG A 21 11.64 -24.25 10.29
C ARG A 21 11.03 -24.38 11.69
N ARG A 22 9.71 -24.21 11.83
CA ARG A 22 8.96 -24.74 13.00
C ARG A 22 7.50 -25.17 12.74
N SER A 23 6.80 -24.57 11.77
CA SER A 23 5.40 -24.95 11.45
C SER A 23 5.26 -26.08 10.41
N PHE A 24 6.36 -26.41 9.71
CA PHE A 24 6.36 -27.29 8.52
C PHE A 24 5.96 -28.75 8.80
N LEU A 25 6.32 -29.28 9.99
CA LEU A 25 6.13 -30.70 10.33
C LEU A 25 4.69 -31.09 10.69
N THR A 26 3.83 -30.13 11.04
CA THR A 26 2.42 -30.39 11.37
C THR A 26 1.53 -30.40 10.13
N GLY A 27 1.87 -29.62 9.10
CA GLY A 27 1.09 -29.54 7.85
C GLY A 27 1.30 -30.74 6.92
N ILE A 28 2.55 -31.17 6.71
CA ILE A 28 2.89 -32.20 5.71
C ILE A 28 2.24 -33.57 6.00
N ARG A 29 1.94 -33.87 7.28
CA ARG A 29 1.19 -35.08 7.67
C ARG A 29 -0.29 -35.09 7.26
N ARG A 30 -0.80 -34.03 6.60
CA ARG A 30 -2.16 -33.96 6.04
C ARG A 30 -2.23 -33.85 4.51
N LEU A 31 -1.12 -33.70 3.79
CA LEU A 31 -1.10 -33.67 2.33
C LEU A 31 -0.66 -35.00 1.68
N LEU A 32 0.13 -35.82 2.36
CA LEU A 32 0.66 -37.09 1.82
C LEU A 32 -0.31 -38.28 1.98
N PHE A 33 -1.56 -38.10 1.55
CA PHE A 33 -2.54 -39.18 1.37
C PHE A 33 -3.49 -38.88 0.19
N TYR A 34 -2.92 -38.44 -0.92
CA TYR A 34 -3.54 -38.49 -2.25
C TYR A 34 -2.45 -38.75 -3.30
N ASP A 35 -2.76 -39.61 -4.26
CA ASP A 35 -1.93 -40.07 -5.39
C ASP A 35 -0.75 -41.02 -5.07
N ASP A 36 -0.94 -42.32 -5.37
CA ASP A 36 0.07 -43.39 -5.22
C ASP A 36 1.07 -43.47 -6.41
N SER A 37 0.91 -42.67 -7.47
CA SER A 37 1.67 -42.84 -8.72
C SER A 37 3.17 -42.45 -8.64
N LEU A 38 3.57 -41.66 -7.65
CA LEU A 38 4.94 -41.11 -7.54
C LEU A 38 5.90 -41.96 -6.68
N ALA A 39 5.42 -42.98 -5.96
CA ALA A 39 6.24 -43.76 -5.03
C ALA A 39 7.32 -44.63 -5.72
N GLY A 40 7.12 -45.02 -6.98
CA GLY A 40 8.00 -45.97 -7.68
C GLY A 40 9.39 -45.41 -8.04
N PHE A 41 9.53 -44.10 -8.27
CA PHE A 41 10.75 -43.51 -8.85
C PHE A 41 11.90 -43.34 -7.83
N TRP A 42 11.58 -43.28 -6.53
CA TRP A 42 12.57 -43.06 -5.46
C TRP A 42 13.21 -44.34 -4.90
N ALA A 43 12.73 -45.52 -5.27
CA ALA A 43 13.15 -46.78 -4.66
C ALA A 43 14.44 -47.39 -5.25
N GLN A 44 14.95 -46.87 -6.38
CA GLN A 44 15.96 -47.58 -7.20
C GLN A 44 17.42 -47.14 -6.96
N HIS A 45 17.66 -46.03 -6.23
CA HIS A 45 19.01 -45.54 -5.94
C HIS A 45 19.19 -45.07 -4.48
N ASN A 46 19.33 -46.02 -3.54
CA ASN A 46 20.52 -46.12 -2.67
C ASN A 46 20.41 -47.28 -1.67
N GLY A 47 21.55 -47.92 -1.37
CA GLY A 47 21.60 -49.19 -0.64
C GLY A 47 21.62 -49.08 0.89
N THR A 48 20.82 -49.95 1.51
CA THR A 48 21.06 -50.61 2.81
C THR A 48 22.50 -51.13 2.97
N LEU A 49 23.13 -51.32 4.15
CA LEU A 49 22.69 -51.22 5.56
C LEU A 49 23.89 -51.34 6.55
N LYS A 50 23.59 -51.23 7.87
CA LYS A 50 24.31 -51.73 9.08
C LYS A 50 25.45 -50.88 9.69
N HIS A 51 25.38 -50.78 11.03
CA HIS A 51 26.43 -50.30 11.93
C HIS A 51 27.31 -51.43 12.48
N GLY A 52 28.54 -51.09 12.88
CA GLY A 52 29.42 -51.90 13.73
C GLY A 52 29.93 -51.10 14.94
N ARG A 53 29.91 -51.72 16.12
CA ARG A 53 30.49 -51.29 17.41
C ARG A 53 32.02 -51.07 17.31
N ASN A 54 32.74 -50.26 18.11
CA ASN A 54 32.51 -49.58 19.40
C ASN A 54 33.37 -48.28 19.49
N GLY A 55 33.03 -47.33 20.37
CA GLY A 55 33.93 -46.23 20.77
C GLY A 55 33.19 -45.02 21.37
N PHE A 56 33.42 -44.71 22.65
CA PHE A 56 32.68 -43.68 23.40
C PHE A 56 33.21 -42.24 23.21
N LEU A 57 32.31 -41.27 23.07
CA LEU A 57 32.21 -40.15 24.03
C LEU A 57 30.77 -39.57 24.11
N GLN A 58 30.51 -38.76 25.14
CA GLN A 58 29.20 -38.37 25.70
C GLN A 58 28.29 -37.50 24.79
N ILE A 59 26.96 -37.74 24.80
CA ILE A 59 25.87 -36.74 24.96
C ILE A 59 24.63 -37.44 25.56
N GLY A 60 23.85 -36.76 26.41
CA GLY A 60 22.37 -36.94 26.48
C GLY A 60 21.78 -37.53 27.76
N HIS A 61 20.81 -36.84 28.36
CA HIS A 61 20.07 -37.30 29.55
C HIS A 61 18.60 -37.65 29.23
N HIS A 62 18.06 -38.64 29.95
CA HIS A 62 16.73 -39.22 29.72
C HIS A 62 15.55 -38.41 30.31
N ALA A 63 14.38 -38.53 29.67
CA ALA A 63 13.10 -38.81 30.35
C ALA A 63 12.10 -39.51 29.40
N SER A 64 11.16 -40.29 29.92
CA SER A 64 10.16 -41.05 29.15
C SER A 64 8.93 -41.40 30.01
N CYS A 65 7.72 -41.41 29.42
CA CYS A 65 6.68 -42.36 29.85
C CYS A 65 5.45 -42.49 28.89
N LYS A 66 5.14 -43.76 28.56
CA LYS A 66 3.81 -44.42 28.56
C LYS A 66 2.66 -43.87 27.70
N LEU A 67 2.25 -44.71 26.72
CA LEU A 67 0.87 -44.81 26.22
C LEU A 67 -0.05 -45.52 27.24
N VAL A 68 -1.33 -45.16 27.23
CA VAL A 68 -2.44 -45.87 27.93
C VAL A 68 -3.61 -45.99 26.94
N ASN A 69 -4.36 -47.11 26.97
CA ASN A 69 -5.28 -47.49 25.89
C ASN A 69 -6.49 -48.28 26.41
N PHE A 70 -7.68 -47.67 26.44
CA PHE A 70 -8.99 -48.25 26.81
C PHE A 70 -10.14 -47.40 26.20
N PRO A 71 -11.40 -47.88 26.13
CA PRO A 71 -11.88 -48.83 25.11
C PRO A 71 -12.95 -48.21 24.19
N LYS A 72 -13.31 -48.89 23.09
CA LYS A 72 -14.46 -48.48 22.25
C LYS A 72 -15.78 -48.92 22.88
N GLN A 73 -16.73 -47.99 23.02
CA GLN A 73 -18.16 -48.28 23.14
C GLN A 73 -18.96 -47.49 22.09
N ARG A 74 -20.22 -47.86 21.88
CA ARG A 74 -21.07 -47.53 20.72
C ARG A 74 -22.52 -47.42 21.20
N ILE A 75 -23.35 -46.57 20.55
CA ILE A 75 -24.83 -46.63 20.38
C ILE A 75 -25.57 -45.28 20.59
N SER A 76 -26.59 -45.08 19.74
CA SER A 76 -27.75 -44.15 19.79
C SER A 76 -27.57 -42.63 19.95
N CYS A 77 -28.09 -41.90 18.96
CA CYS A 77 -28.50 -40.50 19.07
C CYS A 77 -29.83 -40.37 19.84
N LEU A 78 -30.08 -39.24 20.51
CA LEU A 78 -31.43 -38.83 20.93
C LEU A 78 -31.53 -37.30 21.05
N ASN A 79 -32.62 -36.71 20.54
CA ASN A 79 -32.85 -35.27 20.46
C ASN A 79 -33.57 -34.71 21.70
N ARG A 80 -33.08 -33.60 22.31
CA ARG A 80 -33.81 -32.30 22.40
C ARG A 80 -33.21 -31.24 23.36
N LYS A 81 -33.36 -29.98 22.94
CA LYS A 81 -33.65 -28.73 23.70
C LYS A 81 -32.74 -28.29 24.87
N LEU A 82 -31.87 -27.33 24.56
CA LEU A 82 -31.75 -25.99 25.20
C LEU A 82 -32.26 -25.78 26.65
N ARG A 83 -31.34 -25.49 27.59
CA ARG A 83 -31.16 -24.12 28.16
C ARG A 83 -29.98 -23.96 29.15
N SER A 84 -29.30 -22.82 29.06
CA SER A 84 -28.73 -22.00 30.16
C SER A 84 -27.47 -22.45 30.97
N ARG A 85 -26.34 -21.80 30.61
CA ARG A 85 -25.32 -21.12 31.46
C ARG A 85 -24.21 -21.91 32.21
N ARG A 86 -22.97 -21.44 31.91
CA ARG A 86 -21.76 -21.27 32.74
C ARG A 86 -20.98 -22.53 33.18
N GLY A 87 -19.75 -22.65 32.66
CA GLY A 87 -18.66 -23.52 33.14
C GLY A 87 -17.50 -23.44 32.15
N GLY A 88 -16.34 -22.90 32.55
CA GLY A 88 -15.30 -22.47 31.61
C GLY A 88 -14.48 -23.59 30.96
N GLY A 89 -14.09 -23.39 29.71
CA GLY A 89 -13.09 -24.17 28.98
C GLY A 89 -12.46 -23.28 27.90
N ALA A 90 -11.14 -23.15 27.90
CA ALA A 90 -10.45 -22.12 27.12
C ALA A 90 -10.29 -22.49 25.64
N LEU A 91 -11.29 -22.15 24.83
CA LEU A 91 -11.20 -21.94 23.38
C LEU A 91 -12.41 -21.12 22.92
N SER A 92 -12.42 -19.83 23.27
CA SER A 92 -13.43 -18.88 22.77
C SER A 92 -13.12 -18.54 21.32
N ALA A 93 -13.54 -19.41 20.40
CA ALA A 93 -13.83 -19.00 19.04
C ALA A 93 -14.98 -17.99 19.11
N THR A 94 -14.63 -16.70 19.22
CA THR A 94 -15.57 -15.61 18.99
C THR A 94 -16.06 -15.75 17.56
N CYS A 95 -17.35 -16.06 17.40
CA CYS A 95 -18.03 -15.76 16.14
C CYS A 95 -17.95 -14.24 16.01
N ARG A 96 -16.99 -13.79 15.21
CA ARG A 96 -16.83 -12.38 14.86
C ARG A 96 -17.90 -12.12 13.82
N ASP A 97 -18.95 -11.39 14.19
CA ASP A 97 -19.98 -10.87 13.27
C ASP A 97 -19.40 -9.69 12.44
N GLU A 98 -18.18 -9.90 11.95
CA GLU A 98 -17.32 -8.96 11.28
C GLU A 98 -17.36 -9.28 9.79
N LYS A 99 -17.87 -8.36 8.99
CA LYS A 99 -17.89 -8.49 7.52
C LYS A 99 -17.45 -7.17 6.90
N ILE A 100 -16.44 -7.24 6.03
CA ILE A 100 -15.80 -6.07 5.43
C ILE A 100 -16.36 -5.84 4.02
N LEU A 101 -17.03 -4.72 3.78
CA LEU A 101 -17.24 -4.23 2.42
C LEU A 101 -15.96 -3.55 1.92
N VAL A 102 -15.47 -3.95 0.76
CA VAL A 102 -14.30 -3.35 0.12
C VAL A 102 -14.78 -2.35 -0.93
N ALA A 103 -14.78 -1.07 -0.59
CA ALA A 103 -15.34 0.03 -1.39
C ALA A 103 -14.40 0.51 -2.51
N ASN A 104 -13.73 -0.43 -3.19
CA ASN A 104 -12.73 -0.16 -4.22
C ASN A 104 -12.74 -1.28 -5.30
N ARG A 105 -11.81 -1.23 -6.24
CA ARG A 105 -11.70 -2.14 -7.39
C ARG A 105 -10.25 -2.47 -7.73
N GLY A 106 -10.04 -3.54 -8.50
CA GLY A 106 -8.71 -3.87 -9.01
C GLY A 106 -7.77 -4.40 -7.92
N GLU A 107 -6.48 -4.04 -7.99
CA GLU A 107 -5.45 -4.70 -7.17
C GLU A 107 -5.63 -4.43 -5.67
N ILE A 108 -5.89 -3.18 -5.25
CA ILE A 108 -6.09 -2.84 -3.84
C ILE A 108 -7.28 -3.57 -3.22
N ALA A 109 -8.34 -3.80 -4.00
CA ALA A 109 -9.46 -4.61 -3.53
C ALA A 109 -9.06 -6.09 -3.35
N VAL A 110 -8.27 -6.66 -4.26
CA VAL A 110 -7.69 -8.01 -4.09
C VAL A 110 -6.74 -8.07 -2.89
N ARG A 111 -5.93 -7.04 -2.66
CA ARG A 111 -4.98 -6.93 -1.54
C ARG A 111 -5.67 -6.92 -0.19
N VAL A 112 -6.84 -6.27 -0.08
CA VAL A 112 -7.67 -6.26 1.13
C VAL A 112 -8.41 -7.58 1.33
N ILE A 113 -9.05 -8.11 0.29
CA ILE A 113 -9.79 -9.40 0.37
C ILE A 113 -8.87 -10.53 0.84
N ARG A 114 -7.62 -10.60 0.34
CA ARG A 114 -6.64 -11.61 0.74
C ARG A 114 -6.35 -11.59 2.24
N THR A 115 -6.03 -10.42 2.80
CA THR A 115 -5.72 -10.34 4.24
C THR A 115 -6.97 -10.51 5.11
N ALA A 116 -8.14 -10.04 4.67
CA ALA A 116 -9.39 -10.39 5.34
C ALA A 116 -9.61 -11.92 5.40
N HIS A 117 -9.38 -12.63 4.28
CA HIS A 117 -9.45 -14.10 4.23
C HIS A 117 -8.38 -14.79 5.09
N GLU A 118 -7.16 -14.27 5.14
CA GLU A 118 -6.08 -14.76 6.02
C GLU A 118 -6.40 -14.55 7.50
N MET A 119 -7.12 -13.46 7.84
CA MET A 119 -7.68 -13.20 9.17
C MET A 119 -8.98 -13.97 9.47
N GLY A 120 -9.56 -14.67 8.50
CA GLY A 120 -10.82 -15.40 8.62
C GLY A 120 -12.09 -14.54 8.60
N ILE A 121 -12.01 -13.32 8.05
CA ILE A 121 -13.09 -12.32 7.98
C ILE A 121 -13.71 -12.34 6.56
N PRO A 122 -15.04 -12.55 6.40
CA PRO A 122 -15.70 -12.53 5.10
C PRO A 122 -15.76 -11.12 4.46
N CYS A 123 -15.68 -11.09 3.13
CA CYS A 123 -15.61 -9.87 2.34
C CYS A 123 -16.74 -9.71 1.31
N VAL A 124 -17.16 -8.47 1.10
CA VAL A 124 -18.09 -8.06 0.04
C VAL A 124 -17.39 -7.13 -0.95
N ALA A 125 -17.30 -7.51 -2.22
CA ALA A 125 -16.78 -6.67 -3.29
C ALA A 125 -17.87 -5.83 -3.96
N VAL A 126 -17.63 -4.54 -4.14
CA VAL A 126 -18.47 -3.69 -5.00
C VAL A 126 -17.93 -3.63 -6.43
N TYR A 127 -18.82 -3.51 -7.42
CA TYR A 127 -18.43 -3.37 -8.82
C TYR A 127 -19.36 -2.47 -9.63
N SER A 128 -18.81 -1.83 -10.67
CA SER A 128 -19.58 -1.17 -11.74
C SER A 128 -20.02 -2.18 -12.80
N THR A 129 -21.04 -1.88 -13.61
CA THR A 129 -21.55 -2.78 -14.66
C THR A 129 -20.47 -3.39 -15.57
N ILE A 130 -19.41 -2.65 -15.89
CA ILE A 130 -18.28 -3.13 -16.71
C ILE A 130 -17.20 -3.90 -15.92
N ASP A 131 -17.16 -3.76 -14.58
CA ASP A 131 -16.21 -4.44 -13.69
C ASP A 131 -16.71 -5.81 -13.18
N LYS A 132 -17.90 -6.26 -13.62
CA LYS A 132 -18.54 -7.51 -13.16
C LYS A 132 -17.60 -8.73 -13.16
N ASP A 133 -16.78 -8.89 -14.19
CA ASP A 133 -15.87 -10.03 -14.33
C ASP A 133 -14.43 -9.73 -13.83
N ALA A 134 -14.24 -8.64 -13.08
CA ALA A 134 -12.94 -8.28 -12.51
C ALA A 134 -12.46 -9.30 -11.45
N LEU A 135 -11.16 -9.29 -11.15
CA LEU A 135 -10.56 -10.27 -10.25
C LEU A 135 -11.05 -10.11 -8.80
N HIS A 136 -11.25 -8.87 -8.32
CA HIS A 136 -11.71 -8.64 -6.95
C HIS A 136 -13.14 -9.13 -6.72
N VAL A 137 -14.01 -9.02 -7.72
CA VAL A 137 -15.39 -9.56 -7.69
C VAL A 137 -15.42 -11.08 -7.61
N ARG A 138 -14.44 -11.75 -8.24
CA ARG A 138 -14.31 -13.21 -8.26
C ARG A 138 -13.54 -13.80 -7.07
N LEU A 139 -12.97 -12.95 -6.20
CA LEU A 139 -12.24 -13.38 -5.00
C LEU A 139 -13.00 -13.09 -3.69
N ALA A 140 -13.95 -12.17 -3.68
CA ALA A 140 -14.79 -11.94 -2.50
C ALA A 140 -15.87 -13.03 -2.33
N ASP A 141 -16.30 -13.25 -1.08
CA ASP A 141 -17.34 -14.22 -0.73
C ASP A 141 -18.72 -13.80 -1.25
N GLU A 142 -18.97 -12.49 -1.28
CA GLU A 142 -20.16 -11.87 -1.85
C GLU A 142 -19.79 -10.69 -2.75
N SER A 143 -20.69 -10.30 -3.66
CA SER A 143 -20.53 -9.07 -4.44
C SER A 143 -21.84 -8.36 -4.76
N VAL A 144 -21.73 -7.05 -5.02
CA VAL A 144 -22.85 -6.13 -5.29
C VAL A 144 -22.52 -5.17 -6.43
N CYS A 145 -23.40 -5.09 -7.43
CA CYS A 145 -23.34 -4.04 -8.45
C CYS A 145 -23.78 -2.69 -7.84
N ILE A 146 -22.93 -1.68 -7.90
CA ILE A 146 -23.18 -0.34 -7.30
C ILE A 146 -23.47 0.75 -8.35
N GLY A 147 -23.66 0.39 -9.61
CA GLY A 147 -24.07 1.31 -10.67
C GLY A 147 -23.23 1.19 -11.95
N GLU A 148 -23.34 2.21 -12.80
CA GLU A 148 -22.77 2.16 -14.16
C GLU A 148 -21.25 2.38 -14.19
N ALA A 149 -20.66 2.05 -15.36
CA ALA A 149 -19.23 2.17 -15.65
C ALA A 149 -18.57 3.52 -15.26
N PRO A 150 -19.21 4.70 -15.38
CA PRO A 150 -18.62 5.95 -14.90
C PRO A 150 -18.50 5.96 -13.37
N SER A 151 -17.31 6.18 -12.82
CA SER A 151 -17.08 6.16 -11.37
C SER A 151 -17.97 7.12 -10.57
N SER A 152 -18.41 8.23 -11.17
CA SER A 152 -19.37 9.19 -10.59
C SER A 152 -20.79 8.63 -10.40
N GLN A 153 -21.11 7.51 -11.06
CA GLN A 153 -22.39 6.79 -10.99
C GLN A 153 -22.24 5.43 -10.28
N SER A 154 -21.04 5.10 -9.80
CA SER A 154 -20.73 3.85 -9.07
C SER A 154 -19.83 4.14 -7.86
N TYR A 155 -18.50 3.99 -7.99
CA TYR A 155 -17.56 4.01 -6.85
C TYR A 155 -17.50 5.31 -6.04
N LEU A 156 -17.86 6.46 -6.64
CA LEU A 156 -17.97 7.74 -5.95
C LEU A 156 -19.41 8.04 -5.47
N PHE A 157 -20.39 7.23 -5.88
CA PHE A 157 -21.80 7.45 -5.57
C PHE A 157 -22.16 6.82 -4.21
N ILE A 158 -21.81 7.57 -3.16
CA ILE A 158 -21.95 7.21 -1.73
C ILE A 158 -23.25 6.42 -1.40
N PRO A 159 -24.47 6.80 -1.86
CA PRO A 159 -25.68 6.06 -1.52
C PRO A 159 -25.68 4.59 -1.97
N ASN A 160 -25.10 4.27 -3.14
CA ASN A 160 -25.06 2.89 -3.64
C ASN A 160 -24.03 2.04 -2.88
N VAL A 161 -22.89 2.65 -2.51
CA VAL A 161 -21.84 1.99 -1.70
C VAL A 161 -22.37 1.66 -0.30
N LEU A 162 -23.08 2.60 0.34
CA LEU A 162 -23.71 2.38 1.64
C LEU A 162 -24.87 1.37 1.56
N SER A 163 -25.71 1.44 0.52
CA SER A 163 -26.78 0.47 0.28
C SER A 163 -26.21 -0.94 0.13
N ALA A 164 -25.08 -1.11 -0.58
CA ALA A 164 -24.38 -2.39 -0.68
C ALA A 164 -23.85 -2.90 0.68
N ALA A 165 -23.36 -2.00 1.55
CA ALA A 165 -22.87 -2.38 2.88
C ALA A 165 -24.03 -2.80 3.81
N VAL A 166 -25.08 -1.99 3.88
CA VAL A 166 -26.25 -2.25 4.74
C VAL A 166 -27.02 -3.49 4.28
N SER A 167 -27.26 -3.65 2.98
CA SER A 167 -28.01 -4.80 2.44
C SER A 167 -27.28 -6.15 2.52
N ARG A 168 -25.97 -6.16 2.82
CA ARG A 168 -25.17 -7.36 3.06
C ARG A 168 -24.69 -7.49 4.51
N GLU A 169 -25.22 -6.67 5.42
CA GLU A 169 -24.92 -6.73 6.86
C GLU A 169 -23.42 -6.55 7.16
N CYS A 170 -22.76 -5.64 6.42
CA CYS A 170 -21.34 -5.32 6.61
C CYS A 170 -21.13 -4.39 7.80
N THR A 171 -20.44 -4.89 8.82
CA THR A 171 -20.08 -4.13 10.04
C THR A 171 -18.82 -3.27 9.86
N MET A 172 -18.04 -3.50 8.81
CA MET A 172 -16.85 -2.71 8.47
C MET A 172 -16.82 -2.31 6.98
N LEU A 173 -16.10 -1.22 6.69
CA LEU A 173 -15.86 -0.77 5.31
C LEU A 173 -14.40 -0.37 5.11
N HIS A 174 -13.73 -1.01 4.15
CA HIS A 174 -12.37 -0.70 3.73
C HIS A 174 -12.40 0.15 2.44
N PRO A 175 -11.89 1.40 2.44
CA PRO A 175 -11.94 2.26 1.26
C PRO A 175 -10.83 1.95 0.25
N GLY A 176 -9.72 1.33 0.67
CA GLY A 176 -8.50 1.24 -0.14
C GLY A 176 -7.86 2.62 -0.30
N TYR A 177 -7.31 2.94 -1.47
CA TYR A 177 -6.82 4.28 -1.82
C TYR A 177 -7.66 4.94 -2.91
N GLY A 178 -7.69 6.28 -2.93
CA GLY A 178 -8.52 7.05 -3.87
C GLY A 178 -10.03 6.88 -3.61
N PHE A 179 -10.83 7.18 -4.65
CA PHE A 179 -12.30 7.22 -4.60
C PHE A 179 -12.89 8.00 -3.42
N LEU A 180 -13.20 7.31 -2.31
CA LEU A 180 -13.82 7.85 -1.11
C LEU A 180 -12.93 7.74 0.14
N ALA A 181 -11.69 7.25 0.01
CA ALA A 181 -10.76 7.04 1.14
C ALA A 181 -10.45 8.32 1.93
N GLU A 182 -10.36 9.45 1.23
CA GLU A 182 -10.04 10.78 1.80
C GLU A 182 -11.30 11.66 1.92
N ASN A 183 -12.50 11.06 1.93
CA ASN A 183 -13.76 11.80 1.97
C ASN A 183 -14.34 11.82 3.39
N ALA A 184 -14.05 12.87 4.16
CA ALA A 184 -14.51 13.02 5.55
C ALA A 184 -16.04 12.81 5.70
N ARG A 185 -16.83 13.36 4.78
CA ARG A 185 -18.30 13.22 4.77
C ARG A 185 -18.74 11.75 4.61
N PHE A 186 -18.01 10.95 3.83
CA PHE A 186 -18.29 9.52 3.72
C PHE A 186 -18.00 8.78 5.03
N VAL A 187 -16.95 9.16 5.74
CA VAL A 187 -16.61 8.60 7.07
C VAL A 187 -17.66 8.97 8.12
N ASP A 188 -18.17 10.21 8.10
CA ASP A 188 -19.28 10.63 8.96
C ASP A 188 -20.51 9.73 8.75
N ILE A 189 -20.95 9.57 7.50
CA ILE A 189 -22.14 8.79 7.15
C ILE A 189 -21.94 7.30 7.46
N CYS A 190 -20.74 6.74 7.28
CA CYS A 190 -20.44 5.37 7.72
C CYS A 190 -20.69 5.21 9.23
N ARG A 191 -20.23 6.16 10.05
CA ARG A 191 -20.44 6.16 11.50
C ARG A 191 -21.91 6.30 11.88
N GLU A 192 -22.67 7.17 11.20
CA GLU A 192 -24.11 7.33 11.40
C GLU A 192 -24.89 6.03 11.13
N HIS A 193 -24.45 5.22 10.16
CA HIS A 193 -25.01 3.89 9.88
C HIS A 193 -24.41 2.76 10.73
N GLY A 194 -23.53 3.05 11.70
CA GLY A 194 -22.89 2.05 12.55
C GLY A 194 -21.80 1.21 11.87
N ILE A 195 -21.37 1.61 10.66
CA ILE A 195 -20.33 0.92 9.88
C ILE A 195 -18.96 1.45 10.29
N ASN A 196 -18.10 0.58 10.79
CA ASN A 196 -16.75 0.92 11.24
C ASN A 196 -15.83 1.11 10.02
N PHE A 197 -15.58 2.37 9.66
CA PHE A 197 -14.68 2.76 8.57
C PHE A 197 -13.22 2.41 8.92
N ILE A 198 -12.58 1.62 8.06
CA ILE A 198 -11.17 1.20 8.21
C ILE A 198 -10.28 2.29 7.60
N GLY A 199 -9.90 3.27 8.43
CA GLY A 199 -9.08 4.41 8.01
C GLY A 199 -9.10 5.56 9.03
N PRO A 200 -8.58 6.73 8.65
CA PRO A 200 -8.51 7.89 9.54
C PRO A 200 -9.87 8.43 9.96
N ASN A 201 -9.87 9.16 11.09
CA ASN A 201 -11.05 9.87 11.55
C ASN A 201 -11.36 11.09 10.64
N PRO A 202 -12.62 11.54 10.54
CA PRO A 202 -13.02 12.58 9.58
C PRO A 202 -12.40 13.95 9.89
N ASP A 203 -12.03 14.23 11.14
CA ASP A 203 -11.41 15.48 11.55
C ASP A 203 -9.94 15.55 11.09
N SER A 204 -9.17 14.47 11.23
CA SER A 204 -7.84 14.37 10.62
C SER A 204 -7.91 14.50 9.09
N ILE A 205 -8.93 13.94 8.43
CA ILE A 205 -9.14 14.11 6.98
C ILE A 205 -9.42 15.60 6.64
N ARG A 206 -10.26 16.30 7.42
CA ARG A 206 -10.54 17.74 7.21
C ARG A 206 -9.28 18.59 7.40
N ILE A 207 -8.53 18.37 8.48
CA ILE A 207 -7.32 19.13 8.84
C ILE A 207 -6.20 18.90 7.81
N MET A 208 -6.02 17.66 7.32
CA MET A 208 -4.99 17.36 6.33
C MET A 208 -5.40 17.68 4.89
N GLY A 209 -6.72 17.75 4.61
CA GLY A 209 -7.25 18.11 3.30
C GLY A 209 -7.09 19.59 2.94
N ASP A 210 -7.17 20.50 3.92
CA ASP A 210 -6.81 21.91 3.72
C ASP A 210 -5.33 22.15 4.02
N LYS A 211 -4.58 22.54 2.97
CA LYS A 211 -3.13 22.69 3.01
C LYS A 211 -2.63 23.80 3.94
N SER A 212 -3.47 24.82 4.22
CA SER A 212 -3.10 25.88 5.17
C SER A 212 -3.19 25.38 6.59
N SER A 213 -4.32 24.74 6.95
CA SER A 213 -4.52 24.18 8.29
C SER A 213 -3.59 23.00 8.59
N ALA A 214 -3.28 22.17 7.59
CA ALA A 214 -2.26 21.12 7.68
C ALA A 214 -0.89 21.71 8.03
N ARG A 215 -0.41 22.71 7.28
CA ARG A 215 0.91 23.31 7.49
C ARG A 215 1.00 24.08 8.82
N GLU A 216 -0.07 24.75 9.25
CA GLU A 216 -0.15 25.36 10.57
C GLU A 216 -0.08 24.32 11.70
N THR A 217 -0.78 23.19 11.54
CA THR A 217 -0.79 22.10 12.52
C THR A 217 0.58 21.42 12.63
N MET A 218 1.24 21.18 11.50
CA MET A 218 2.61 20.63 11.48
C MET A 218 3.62 21.56 12.19
N LYS A 219 3.53 22.88 11.99
CA LYS A 219 4.36 23.84 12.74
C LYS A 219 4.09 23.79 14.25
N LYS A 220 2.82 23.69 14.67
CA LYS A 220 2.45 23.53 16.09
C LYS A 220 2.96 22.21 16.69
N ALA A 221 3.07 21.16 15.88
CA ALA A 221 3.67 19.88 16.25
C ALA A 221 5.21 19.87 16.26
N GLY A 222 5.86 20.99 15.93
CA GLY A 222 7.33 21.08 15.82
C GLY A 222 7.92 20.42 14.57
N VAL A 223 7.08 20.01 13.61
CA VAL A 223 7.48 19.31 12.40
C VAL A 223 8.07 20.32 11.39
N PRO A 224 9.27 20.07 10.83
CA PRO A 224 9.85 20.94 9.81
C PRO A 224 8.93 21.05 8.58
N THR A 225 8.63 22.29 8.17
CA THR A 225 7.82 22.58 6.97
C THR A 225 8.58 23.51 6.04
N VAL A 226 8.26 23.47 4.73
CA VAL A 226 8.93 24.30 3.72
C VAL A 226 8.76 25.79 4.06
N PRO A 227 9.82 26.62 4.01
CA PRO A 227 9.72 28.06 4.20
C PRO A 227 8.70 28.69 3.24
N GLY A 228 7.85 29.58 3.74
CA GLY A 228 6.61 29.97 3.05
C GLY A 228 5.66 30.76 3.96
N SER A 229 4.64 31.42 3.38
CA SER A 229 3.76 32.36 4.09
C SER A 229 3.06 31.77 5.31
N GLU A 230 2.86 32.58 6.35
CA GLU A 230 2.06 32.20 7.52
C GLU A 230 0.57 32.33 7.22
N GLY A 231 0.07 31.41 6.37
CA GLY A 231 -1.29 31.41 5.85
C GLY A 231 -1.41 32.08 4.48
N LEU A 232 -2.57 32.70 4.24
CA LEU A 232 -2.98 33.24 2.94
C LEU A 232 -2.45 34.66 2.71
N LEU A 233 -1.98 34.93 1.49
CA LEU A 233 -1.51 36.25 1.04
C LEU A 233 -2.68 37.23 0.85
N GLN A 234 -2.78 38.23 1.72
CA GLN A 234 -3.78 39.28 1.67
C GLN A 234 -3.47 40.27 0.53
N SER A 235 -2.23 40.74 0.44
CA SER A 235 -1.80 41.79 -0.50
C SER A 235 -0.73 41.32 -1.50
N THR A 236 -0.57 42.05 -2.62
CA THR A 236 0.49 41.78 -3.60
C THR A 236 1.85 42.27 -3.09
N GLU A 237 1.86 43.34 -2.31
CA GLU A 237 3.04 43.97 -1.70
C GLU A 237 3.60 43.09 -0.57
N GLU A 238 2.72 42.52 0.26
CA GLU A 238 3.04 41.48 1.24
C GLU A 238 3.68 40.27 0.56
N ALA A 239 3.02 39.73 -0.48
CA ALA A 239 3.51 38.59 -1.25
C ALA A 239 4.89 38.86 -1.89
N PHE A 240 5.11 40.06 -2.42
CA PHE A 240 6.38 40.43 -3.07
C PHE A 240 7.53 40.60 -2.07
N LYS A 241 7.28 41.18 -0.89
CA LYS A 241 8.28 41.25 0.19
C LYS A 241 8.67 39.85 0.67
N LEU A 242 7.68 39.03 1.00
CA LEU A 242 7.92 37.66 1.47
C LEU A 242 8.64 36.80 0.41
N ALA A 243 8.37 36.99 -0.88
CA ALA A 243 9.12 36.31 -1.94
C ALA A 243 10.62 36.69 -1.97
N HIS A 244 10.98 37.90 -1.57
CA HIS A 244 12.39 38.30 -1.38
C HIS A 244 13.00 37.73 -0.10
N GLU A 245 12.23 37.66 1.00
CA GLU A 245 12.68 37.09 2.28
C GLU A 245 12.92 35.56 2.19
N ILE A 246 12.05 34.84 1.48
CA ILE A 246 12.23 33.42 1.11
C ILE A 246 13.37 33.28 0.06
N GLY A 247 13.57 34.32 -0.74
CA GLY A 247 14.41 34.36 -1.92
C GLY A 247 13.82 33.54 -3.07
N PHE A 248 14.09 33.98 -4.29
CA PHE A 248 13.70 33.24 -5.49
C PHE A 248 14.55 31.95 -5.68
N PRO A 249 14.07 30.97 -6.49
CA PRO A 249 12.72 30.84 -7.02
C PRO A 249 11.69 30.47 -5.95
N VAL A 250 10.42 30.85 -6.17
CA VAL A 250 9.29 30.57 -5.26
C VAL A 250 8.12 29.92 -5.99
N MET A 251 7.40 29.06 -5.28
CA MET A 251 6.18 28.41 -5.77
C MET A 251 4.95 29.08 -5.14
N ILE A 252 4.09 29.63 -5.98
CA ILE A 252 2.76 30.13 -5.62
C ILE A 252 1.79 28.96 -5.70
N LYS A 253 1.02 28.70 -4.63
CA LYS A 253 0.06 27.58 -4.55
C LYS A 253 -1.33 28.07 -4.13
N ALA A 254 -2.38 27.59 -4.80
CA ALA A 254 -3.76 27.75 -4.38
C ALA A 254 -4.11 26.83 -3.19
N THR A 255 -4.90 27.34 -2.25
CA THR A 255 -5.26 26.62 -1.02
C THR A 255 -6.06 25.35 -1.31
N ALA A 256 -7.13 25.48 -2.12
CA ALA A 256 -7.95 24.37 -2.62
C ALA A 256 -7.36 23.66 -3.85
N GLY A 257 -6.08 23.92 -4.20
CA GLY A 257 -5.47 23.46 -5.45
C GLY A 257 -5.13 21.96 -5.45
N GLY A 258 -5.84 21.18 -6.28
CA GLY A 258 -5.57 19.77 -6.54
C GLY A 258 -5.11 19.48 -7.98
N GLY A 259 -4.41 18.36 -8.19
CA GLY A 259 -4.12 17.82 -9.53
C GLY A 259 -3.29 18.73 -10.45
N GLY A 260 -2.34 19.49 -9.90
CA GLY A 260 -1.48 20.41 -10.67
C GLY A 260 -2.07 21.80 -10.94
N ARG A 261 -3.38 21.99 -10.73
CA ARG A 261 -4.07 23.27 -10.96
C ARG A 261 -3.85 24.28 -9.83
N GLY A 262 -3.86 25.56 -10.17
CA GLY A 262 -3.67 26.68 -9.25
C GLY A 262 -2.24 26.82 -8.69
N MET A 263 -1.22 26.30 -9.39
CA MET A 263 0.19 26.46 -9.01
C MET A 263 0.98 27.23 -10.07
N ARG A 264 1.96 28.05 -9.65
CA ARG A 264 2.89 28.77 -10.53
C ARG A 264 4.28 28.87 -9.90
N LEU A 265 5.31 28.49 -10.66
CA LEU A 265 6.71 28.71 -10.33
C LEU A 265 7.12 30.11 -10.82
N ALA A 266 7.45 31.01 -9.89
CA ALA A 266 8.11 32.28 -10.22
C ALA A 266 9.62 32.11 -10.07
N LYS A 267 10.35 32.29 -11.19
CA LYS A 267 11.81 32.19 -11.20
C LYS A 267 12.47 33.49 -10.79
N GLU A 268 12.04 34.60 -11.37
CA GLU A 268 12.60 35.93 -11.15
C GLU A 268 11.56 36.90 -10.57
N PRO A 269 11.98 37.99 -9.88
CA PRO A 269 11.07 38.97 -9.27
C PRO A 269 10.07 39.62 -10.25
N GLU A 270 10.49 39.88 -11.48
CA GLU A 270 9.71 40.61 -12.51
C GLU A 270 8.49 39.81 -12.96
N GLU A 271 8.57 38.48 -12.94
CA GLU A 271 7.47 37.59 -13.32
C GLU A 271 6.46 37.39 -12.17
N PHE A 272 6.89 37.59 -10.93
CA PHE A 272 6.14 37.18 -9.74
C PHE A 272 4.72 37.75 -9.68
N VAL A 273 4.55 39.06 -9.87
CA VAL A 273 3.24 39.74 -9.77
C VAL A 273 2.27 39.21 -10.83
N LYS A 274 2.74 39.05 -12.07
CA LYS A 274 1.96 38.47 -13.19
C LYS A 274 1.53 37.03 -12.87
N LEU A 275 2.43 36.21 -12.34
CA LEU A 275 2.16 34.82 -11.98
C LEU A 275 1.22 34.70 -10.77
N LEU A 276 1.32 35.61 -9.79
CA LEU A 276 0.42 35.68 -8.63
C LEU A 276 -1.02 35.99 -9.05
N HIS A 277 -1.22 36.97 -9.92
CA HIS A 277 -2.55 37.27 -10.47
C HIS A 277 -3.12 36.12 -11.31
N GLN A 278 -2.28 35.42 -12.10
CA GLN A 278 -2.72 34.20 -12.80
C GLN A 278 -3.15 33.09 -11.85
N ALA A 279 -2.39 32.83 -10.78
CA ALA A 279 -2.71 31.81 -9.79
C ALA A 279 -4.01 32.13 -9.03
N LYS A 280 -4.19 33.39 -8.56
CA LYS A 280 -5.42 33.85 -7.89
C LYS A 280 -6.64 33.70 -8.82
N SER A 281 -6.53 34.08 -10.09
CA SER A 281 -7.62 33.97 -11.07
C SER A 281 -7.96 32.51 -11.45
N GLU A 282 -6.96 31.64 -11.64
CA GLU A 282 -7.21 30.21 -11.88
C GLU A 282 -7.87 29.55 -10.66
N ALA A 283 -7.41 29.88 -9.44
CA ALA A 283 -7.98 29.34 -8.21
C ALA A 283 -9.45 29.77 -8.01
N ALA A 284 -9.76 31.05 -8.26
CA ALA A 284 -11.12 31.56 -8.25
C ALA A 284 -12.03 30.84 -9.28
N ALA A 285 -11.56 30.67 -10.51
CA ALA A 285 -12.33 30.04 -11.59
C ALA A 285 -12.51 28.52 -11.42
N ALA A 286 -11.52 27.82 -10.85
CA ALA A 286 -11.55 26.36 -10.70
C ALA A 286 -12.15 25.87 -9.37
N PHE A 287 -12.03 26.66 -8.29
CA PHE A 287 -12.37 26.23 -6.93
C PHE A 287 -13.27 27.23 -6.17
N GLY A 288 -13.67 28.35 -6.79
CA GLY A 288 -14.45 29.41 -6.14
C GLY A 288 -13.70 30.21 -5.08
N ASN A 289 -12.39 29.98 -4.91
CA ASN A 289 -11.58 30.56 -3.85
C ASN A 289 -10.25 31.09 -4.42
N ALA A 290 -10.02 32.40 -4.31
CA ALA A 290 -8.80 33.07 -4.78
C ALA A 290 -7.61 32.98 -3.80
N GLY A 291 -7.76 32.26 -2.68
CA GLY A 291 -6.74 32.09 -1.66
C GLY A 291 -5.49 31.37 -2.17
N VAL A 292 -4.34 32.02 -2.01
CA VAL A 292 -3.01 31.50 -2.37
C VAL A 292 -2.00 31.76 -1.27
N TYR A 293 -0.99 30.89 -1.19
CA TYR A 293 0.14 30.97 -0.29
C TYR A 293 1.45 30.80 -1.07
N LEU A 294 2.59 31.13 -0.45
CA LEU A 294 3.93 30.95 -1.02
C LEU A 294 4.69 29.84 -0.30
N GLU A 295 5.53 29.14 -1.05
CA GLU A 295 6.59 28.29 -0.52
C GLU A 295 7.89 28.47 -1.31
N LYS A 296 9.04 28.21 -0.69
CA LYS A 296 10.33 28.08 -1.38
C LYS A 296 10.21 26.99 -2.44
N TYR A 297 10.61 27.27 -3.68
CA TYR A 297 10.73 26.20 -4.67
C TYR A 297 12.04 25.43 -4.44
N ILE A 298 11.92 24.21 -3.93
CA ILE A 298 13.04 23.27 -3.86
C ILE A 298 13.32 22.81 -5.30
N GLN A 299 14.55 23.03 -5.78
CA GLN A 299 15.01 22.49 -7.06
C GLN A 299 15.44 21.03 -6.88
N ASN A 300 15.08 20.17 -7.84
CA ASN A 300 15.44 18.75 -7.85
C ASN A 300 15.28 18.02 -6.49
N PRO A 301 14.13 18.17 -5.78
CA PRO A 301 13.92 17.45 -4.54
C PRO A 301 13.84 15.94 -4.82
N ARG A 302 14.27 15.14 -3.84
CA ARG A 302 13.68 13.81 -3.66
C ARG A 302 12.29 13.92 -3.08
N HIS A 303 11.41 13.01 -3.50
CA HIS A 303 10.09 12.85 -2.90
C HIS A 303 10.11 11.57 -2.08
N ILE A 304 9.83 11.69 -0.80
CA ILE A 304 9.92 10.60 0.16
C ILE A 304 8.68 10.64 1.02
N GLU A 305 8.33 9.51 1.63
CA GLU A 305 7.08 9.44 2.37
C GLU A 305 7.16 8.48 3.54
N PHE A 306 6.93 8.97 4.76
CA PHE A 306 6.97 8.13 5.96
C PHE A 306 5.65 7.39 6.17
N GLN A 307 5.73 6.07 6.27
CA GLN A 307 4.62 5.23 6.67
C GLN A 307 4.43 5.29 8.19
N VAL A 308 3.27 5.78 8.63
CA VAL A 308 2.86 5.79 10.04
C VAL A 308 1.67 4.85 10.26
N LEU A 309 1.60 4.29 11.47
CA LEU A 309 0.46 3.56 12.00
C LEU A 309 0.09 4.14 13.37
N ALA A 310 -1.19 4.38 13.59
CA ALA A 310 -1.72 4.85 14.87
C ALA A 310 -2.95 4.02 15.31
N ASP A 311 -3.04 3.66 16.59
CA ASP A 311 -4.22 2.96 17.13
C ASP A 311 -5.25 3.89 17.78
N LYS A 312 -6.43 3.33 18.08
CA LYS A 312 -7.53 4.02 18.78
C LYS A 312 -7.22 4.32 20.27
N HIS A 313 -6.00 4.03 20.74
CA HIS A 313 -5.55 4.19 22.14
C HIS A 313 -4.43 5.24 22.27
N GLY A 314 -4.03 5.88 21.18
CA GLY A 314 -3.02 6.94 21.14
C GLY A 314 -1.58 6.45 20.96
N ASN A 315 -1.35 5.16 20.67
CA ASN A 315 -0.04 4.68 20.28
C ASN A 315 0.20 5.00 18.79
N VAL A 316 1.36 5.57 18.47
CA VAL A 316 1.77 5.90 17.11
C VAL A 316 3.20 5.38 16.89
N VAL A 317 3.43 4.73 15.74
CA VAL A 317 4.76 4.25 15.30
C VAL A 317 4.97 4.61 13.83
N HIS A 318 6.24 4.70 13.41
CA HIS A 318 6.58 4.69 11.99
C HIS A 318 7.13 3.32 11.57
N PHE A 319 6.72 2.90 10.39
CA PHE A 319 7.21 1.70 9.70
C PHE A 319 8.29 2.04 8.66
N GLY A 320 8.86 3.23 8.76
CA GLY A 320 9.83 3.79 7.84
C GLY A 320 9.21 4.62 6.75
N GLU A 321 9.76 4.57 5.56
CA GLU A 321 9.41 5.43 4.44
C GLU A 321 9.44 4.71 3.08
N ARG A 322 9.25 5.43 1.96
CA ARG A 322 9.68 5.01 0.61
C ARG A 322 10.31 6.18 -0.17
N ASP A 323 11.29 5.91 -1.02
CA ASP A 323 11.77 6.87 -2.03
C ASP A 323 10.89 6.81 -3.28
N CYS A 324 10.05 7.82 -3.48
CA CYS A 324 9.14 7.92 -4.62
C CYS A 324 9.60 9.01 -5.60
N SER A 325 10.92 9.24 -5.72
CA SER A 325 11.48 10.30 -6.56
C SER A 325 11.38 10.02 -8.06
N ILE A 326 11.27 8.76 -8.50
CA ILE A 326 11.08 8.42 -9.92
C ILE A 326 9.65 8.74 -10.33
N GLN A 327 9.48 9.94 -10.88
CA GLN A 327 8.17 10.49 -11.24
C GLN A 327 8.09 10.92 -12.70
N ARG A 328 6.93 10.71 -13.32
CA ARG A 328 6.60 11.22 -14.66
C ARG A 328 5.37 12.11 -14.55
N ARG A 329 5.49 13.39 -14.92
CA ARG A 329 4.43 14.41 -14.76
C ARG A 329 3.87 14.48 -13.33
N ASN A 330 4.77 14.41 -12.34
CA ASN A 330 4.44 14.40 -10.90
C ASN A 330 3.55 13.23 -10.44
N GLN A 331 3.53 12.12 -11.20
CA GLN A 331 2.97 10.84 -10.78
C GLN A 331 4.13 9.88 -10.49
N LYS A 332 4.06 9.18 -9.36
CA LYS A 332 5.02 8.15 -8.93
C LYS A 332 4.95 6.97 -9.91
N LEU A 333 6.11 6.37 -10.19
CA LEU A 333 6.27 5.33 -11.22
C LEU A 333 7.15 4.16 -10.75
N LEU A 334 8.14 4.44 -9.90
CA LEU A 334 8.96 3.46 -9.21
C LEU A 334 9.25 3.99 -7.82
N GLU A 335 8.94 3.18 -6.82
CA GLU A 335 9.16 3.46 -5.40
C GLU A 335 10.23 2.51 -4.86
N GLU A 336 11.32 3.05 -4.29
CA GLU A 336 12.39 2.26 -3.64
C GLU A 336 12.20 2.23 -2.11
N ALA A 337 12.69 1.15 -1.49
CA ALA A 337 12.28 0.74 -0.17
C ALA A 337 13.40 -0.07 0.56
N PRO A 338 14.16 0.55 1.48
CA PRO A 338 14.22 1.99 1.81
C PRO A 338 14.91 2.81 0.69
N SER A 339 14.93 4.13 0.82
CA SER A 339 15.80 5.02 0.04
C SER A 339 17.29 4.67 0.23
N PRO A 340 18.16 4.95 -0.75
CA PRO A 340 19.61 4.84 -0.59
C PRO A 340 20.29 6.13 -0.09
N ALA A 341 19.55 7.21 0.22
CA ALA A 341 20.10 8.56 0.29
C ALA A 341 20.54 9.08 1.68
N LEU A 342 20.75 8.24 2.71
CA LEU A 342 20.82 8.72 4.10
C LEU A 342 21.81 8.08 5.06
N THR A 343 22.06 8.89 6.10
CA THR A 343 22.55 8.52 7.42
C THR A 343 21.40 8.17 8.39
N GLU A 344 21.72 7.42 9.46
CA GLU A 344 20.74 6.94 10.44
C GLU A 344 20.07 8.06 11.24
N GLU A 345 20.77 9.17 11.43
CA GLU A 345 20.36 10.26 12.31
C GLU A 345 19.24 11.11 11.68
N LEU A 346 19.34 11.41 10.39
CA LEU A 346 18.32 12.17 9.64
C LEU A 346 17.05 11.35 9.48
N ARG A 347 17.22 10.08 9.09
CA ARG A 347 16.23 9.00 9.12
C ARG A 347 15.42 8.98 10.42
N LYS A 348 16.11 8.87 11.56
CA LYS A 348 15.45 8.86 12.87
C LYS A 348 14.73 10.19 13.16
N ALA A 349 15.37 11.33 12.91
CA ALA A 349 14.77 12.64 13.17
C ALA A 349 13.49 12.87 12.36
N MET A 350 13.40 12.35 11.14
CA MET A 350 12.20 12.47 10.31
C MET A 350 11.14 11.40 10.61
N GLY A 351 11.54 10.21 11.07
CA GLY A 351 10.63 9.22 11.66
C GLY A 351 9.96 9.73 12.94
N ASP A 352 10.74 10.32 13.84
CA ASP A 352 10.25 11.01 15.04
C ASP A 352 9.26 12.14 14.65
N ALA A 353 9.59 12.93 13.62
CA ALA A 353 8.72 14.01 13.13
C ALA A 353 7.42 13.51 12.49
N ALA A 354 7.45 12.40 11.73
CA ALA A 354 6.26 11.79 11.16
C ALA A 354 5.34 11.19 12.25
N VAL A 355 5.91 10.61 13.31
CA VAL A 355 5.16 10.17 14.50
C VAL A 355 4.54 11.36 15.22
N ALA A 356 5.28 12.46 15.42
CA ALA A 356 4.75 13.69 16.02
C ALA A 356 3.63 14.33 15.17
N ALA A 357 3.79 14.34 13.84
CA ALA A 357 2.77 14.78 12.88
C ALA A 357 1.44 14.02 13.09
N ALA A 358 1.50 12.68 13.01
CA ALA A 358 0.33 11.82 13.14
C ALA A 358 -0.31 11.88 14.55
N ALA A 359 0.49 11.96 15.61
CA ALA A 359 0.00 12.14 16.98
C ALA A 359 -0.73 13.49 17.15
N SER A 360 -0.21 14.58 16.57
CA SER A 360 -0.78 15.93 16.73
C SER A 360 -2.21 16.09 16.16
N ILE A 361 -2.54 15.32 15.11
CA ILE A 361 -3.86 15.32 14.46
C ILE A 361 -4.78 14.20 14.98
N GLY A 362 -4.36 13.46 16.01
CA GLY A 362 -5.11 12.30 16.54
C GLY A 362 -5.35 11.21 15.49
N TYR A 363 -4.36 10.94 14.64
CA TYR A 363 -4.50 10.01 13.52
C TYR A 363 -4.87 8.59 13.99
N VAL A 364 -5.55 7.82 13.13
CA VAL A 364 -5.97 6.44 13.40
C VAL A 364 -5.83 5.62 12.11
N GLY A 365 -5.34 4.39 12.22
CA GLY A 365 -5.05 3.51 11.09
C GLY A 365 -3.66 3.78 10.48
N VAL A 366 -3.43 3.23 9.29
CA VAL A 366 -2.19 3.47 8.52
C VAL A 366 -2.35 4.69 7.62
N GLY A 367 -1.36 5.58 7.66
CA GLY A 367 -1.27 6.80 6.87
C GLY A 367 0.16 7.10 6.45
N THR A 368 0.31 8.09 5.58
CA THR A 368 1.59 8.43 4.94
C THR A 368 1.88 9.92 5.10
N VAL A 369 3.07 10.27 5.59
CA VAL A 369 3.54 11.66 5.75
C VAL A 369 4.56 11.95 4.65
N GLU A 370 4.13 12.61 3.57
CA GLU A 370 5.02 13.00 2.47
C GLU A 370 5.98 14.12 2.90
N HIS A 371 7.27 13.90 2.69
CA HIS A 371 8.34 14.86 2.92
C HIS A 371 9.23 14.97 1.67
N PRO A 372 9.67 16.17 1.25
CA PRO A 372 11.02 16.28 0.73
C PRO A 372 11.99 15.94 1.89
N VAL A 373 12.97 15.04 1.67
CA VAL A 373 13.88 14.44 2.70
C VAL A 373 13.23 13.24 3.49
N THR A 374 13.97 12.44 4.26
CA THR A 374 14.09 10.93 4.23
C THR A 374 14.32 10.23 5.64
N GLU A 375 14.35 8.91 6.07
CA GLU A 375 14.27 7.41 5.74
C GLU A 375 13.70 6.61 7.00
N MET A 376 13.47 5.29 7.27
CA MET A 376 13.89 3.92 6.84
C MET A 376 12.94 2.80 7.35
N ILE A 377 12.79 1.71 6.58
CA ILE A 377 11.71 0.67 6.60
C ILE A 377 11.70 -0.40 7.71
N SER A 378 10.49 -0.92 7.98
CA SER A 378 10.16 -2.12 8.80
C SER A 378 9.39 -3.22 8.01
N SER A 379 9.09 -4.35 8.65
CA SER A 379 8.56 -5.58 8.01
C SER A 379 7.11 -5.97 8.37
N THR A 380 6.18 -5.01 8.47
CA THR A 380 4.81 -5.23 9.00
C THR A 380 3.73 -5.27 7.90
N ASP A 381 2.69 -6.10 8.05
CA ASP A 381 1.49 -6.03 7.18
C ASP A 381 0.57 -4.87 7.56
N LEU A 382 0.57 -3.85 6.71
CA LEU A 382 -0.17 -2.61 6.92
C LEU A 382 -1.70 -2.78 6.85
N ILE A 383 -2.20 -3.76 6.08
CA ILE A 383 -3.64 -3.99 5.91
C ILE A 383 -4.18 -4.81 7.10
N GLU A 384 -3.39 -5.78 7.59
CA GLU A 384 -3.71 -6.50 8.82
C GLU A 384 -3.81 -5.53 10.00
N GLU A 385 -2.82 -4.62 10.15
CA GLU A 385 -2.85 -3.59 11.20
C GLU A 385 -3.97 -2.56 11.01
N GLN A 386 -4.31 -2.14 9.77
CA GLN A 386 -5.51 -1.32 9.51
C GLN A 386 -6.78 -1.99 10.05
N ILE A 387 -6.96 -3.30 9.78
CA ILE A 387 -8.11 -4.06 10.26
C ILE A 387 -8.06 -4.20 11.80
N ARG A 388 -6.91 -4.56 12.39
CA ARG A 388 -6.75 -4.68 13.86
C ARG A 388 -7.07 -3.38 14.60
N VAL A 389 -6.56 -2.24 14.11
CA VAL A 389 -6.88 -0.91 14.66
C VAL A 389 -8.37 -0.58 14.48
N ALA A 390 -8.97 -0.94 13.33
CA ALA A 390 -10.41 -0.77 13.15
C ALA A 390 -11.20 -1.59 14.17
N LEU A 391 -10.78 -2.83 14.46
CA LEU A 391 -11.37 -3.69 15.50
C LEU A 391 -11.10 -3.21 16.94
N GLY A 392 -10.30 -2.15 17.11
CA GLY A 392 -10.00 -1.57 18.42
C GLY A 392 -8.91 -2.31 19.19
N GLU A 393 -8.19 -3.22 18.54
CA GLU A 393 -6.98 -3.83 19.08
C GLU A 393 -5.90 -2.75 19.32
N LYS A 394 -4.97 -3.00 20.24
CA LYS A 394 -3.82 -2.12 20.51
C LYS A 394 -2.65 -2.50 19.61
N LEU A 395 -1.80 -1.54 19.28
CA LEU A 395 -0.52 -1.85 18.64
C LEU A 395 0.25 -2.85 19.51
N GLN A 396 0.67 -3.96 18.91
CA GLN A 396 1.55 -4.94 19.58
C GLN A 396 3.02 -4.52 19.53
N TYR A 397 3.31 -3.46 18.76
CA TYR A 397 4.62 -2.86 18.55
C TYR A 397 4.84 -1.66 19.47
N LYS A 398 6.11 -1.39 19.75
CA LYS A 398 6.60 -0.08 20.22
C LYS A 398 7.62 0.41 19.20
N GLN A 399 7.98 1.70 19.25
CA GLN A 399 9.12 2.19 18.48
C GLN A 399 10.40 1.58 19.05
N ASP A 400 11.01 0.69 18.27
CA ASP A 400 12.18 -0.12 18.58
C ASP A 400 13.06 -0.13 17.30
N PRO A 401 14.39 -0.32 17.36
CA PRO A 401 15.22 -0.34 16.15
C PRO A 401 15.04 -1.67 15.40
N PHE A 402 14.02 -1.71 14.52
CA PHE A 402 13.63 -2.91 13.79
C PHE A 402 14.70 -3.43 12.82
N LEU A 403 14.70 -4.74 12.58
CA LEU A 403 15.52 -5.36 11.54
C LEU A 403 15.04 -4.91 10.15
N VAL A 404 15.88 -4.16 9.45
CA VAL A 404 15.73 -3.92 8.01
C VAL A 404 15.95 -5.23 7.27
N VAL A 405 14.95 -5.68 6.50
CA VAL A 405 15.08 -6.84 5.61
C VAL A 405 15.24 -6.33 4.18
N SER A 406 16.49 -6.06 3.79
CA SER A 406 16.84 -5.62 2.44
C SER A 406 16.74 -6.78 1.43
N SER A 407 15.52 -7.13 1.02
CA SER A 407 15.28 -8.08 -0.07
C SER A 407 14.97 -7.32 -1.37
N ILE A 408 15.97 -7.17 -2.24
CA ILE A 408 15.74 -6.74 -3.63
C ILE A 408 14.91 -7.84 -4.31
N ILE A 409 13.60 -7.61 -4.45
CA ILE A 409 12.74 -8.48 -5.24
C ILE A 409 13.08 -8.22 -6.70
N SER A 410 14.00 -9.02 -7.24
CA SER A 410 14.19 -9.16 -8.68
C SER A 410 12.91 -9.75 -9.28
N ALA A 411 11.99 -8.87 -9.66
CA ALA A 411 10.83 -9.24 -10.44
C ALA A 411 11.32 -9.77 -11.79
N PRO A 412 10.94 -10.98 -12.22
CA PRO A 412 11.49 -11.58 -13.43
C PRO A 412 11.14 -10.74 -14.66
N CYS A 413 12.19 -10.22 -15.31
CA CYS A 413 12.14 -9.44 -16.55
C CYS A 413 11.47 -10.19 -17.72
N ASP A 414 11.30 -11.51 -17.57
CA ASP A 414 10.65 -12.45 -18.49
C ASP A 414 9.10 -12.37 -18.46
N SER A 415 8.54 -11.40 -17.73
CA SER A 415 7.10 -11.14 -17.63
C SER A 415 6.47 -10.73 -18.98
N PHE A 416 6.16 -11.72 -19.82
CA PHE A 416 5.60 -11.53 -21.15
C PHE A 416 4.09 -11.22 -21.12
N MET A 417 3.68 -10.12 -21.75
CA MET A 417 2.28 -9.79 -22.00
C MET A 417 2.08 -9.35 -23.45
N ALA A 418 1.04 -9.88 -24.10
CA ALA A 418 0.70 -9.60 -25.49
C ALA A 418 -0.72 -9.01 -25.63
N GLY A 419 -1.01 -8.40 -26.78
CA GLY A 419 -2.34 -7.88 -27.13
C GLY A 419 -2.68 -6.49 -26.57
N ILE A 420 -1.94 -5.98 -25.59
CA ILE A 420 -2.08 -4.61 -25.05
C ILE A 420 -0.67 -4.03 -24.83
N PRO A 421 -0.38 -2.77 -25.22
CA PRO A 421 0.87 -2.10 -24.87
C PRO A 421 1.06 -2.02 -23.34
N THR A 422 2.30 -2.17 -22.87
CA THR A 422 2.63 -2.11 -21.44
C THR A 422 3.80 -1.16 -21.20
N THR A 423 4.02 -0.79 -19.94
CA THR A 423 5.15 0.04 -19.51
C THR A 423 6.40 -0.77 -19.15
N ILE A 424 6.40 -2.10 -19.31
CA ILE A 424 7.48 -2.99 -18.83
C ILE A 424 8.85 -2.57 -19.38
N ASP A 425 8.95 -2.38 -20.69
CA ASP A 425 10.24 -2.04 -21.32
C ASP A 425 10.72 -0.63 -20.93
N TYR A 426 9.81 0.28 -20.59
CA TYR A 426 10.14 1.61 -20.07
C TYR A 426 10.70 1.55 -18.64
N HIS A 427 10.22 0.61 -17.80
CA HIS A 427 10.79 0.39 -16.47
C HIS A 427 12.17 -0.28 -16.56
N LYS A 428 12.37 -1.22 -17.50
CA LYS A 428 13.68 -1.81 -17.77
C LYS A 428 14.72 -0.74 -18.13
N LEU A 429 14.37 0.19 -19.04
CA LEU A 429 15.25 1.33 -19.38
C LEU A 429 15.61 2.17 -18.15
N ILE A 430 14.67 2.46 -17.24
CA ILE A 430 14.96 3.19 -15.99
C ILE A 430 15.94 2.43 -15.09
N LEU A 431 15.78 1.11 -14.93
CA LEU A 431 16.68 0.26 -14.14
C LEU A 431 18.08 0.11 -14.78
N ASP A 432 18.21 0.40 -16.08
CA ASP A 432 19.46 0.30 -16.82
C ASP A 432 20.30 1.59 -16.84
N VAL A 433 19.70 2.75 -16.53
CA VAL A 433 20.41 4.04 -16.43
C VAL A 433 21.44 4.02 -15.29
N GLU A 434 22.67 4.47 -15.57
CA GLU A 434 23.78 4.45 -14.62
C GLU A 434 23.51 5.32 -13.37
N ASP A 435 22.87 6.47 -13.53
CA ASP A 435 22.52 7.33 -12.39
C ASP A 435 21.40 6.73 -11.50
N PHE A 436 20.52 5.86 -12.04
CA PHE A 436 19.60 5.09 -11.20
C PHE A 436 20.37 4.07 -10.35
N ARG A 437 21.24 3.27 -11.01
CA ARG A 437 22.04 2.21 -10.36
C ARG A 437 23.04 2.76 -9.32
N ASN A 438 23.54 3.97 -9.51
CA ASN A 438 24.36 4.70 -8.54
C ASN A 438 23.53 5.44 -7.47
N GLY A 439 22.20 5.26 -7.43
CA GLY A 439 21.33 5.88 -6.44
C GLY A 439 21.27 7.41 -6.52
N LYS A 440 21.48 8.03 -7.69
CA LYS A 440 21.46 9.49 -7.92
C LYS A 440 20.10 9.97 -8.47
N ILE A 441 19.00 9.58 -7.82
CA ILE A 441 17.64 9.88 -8.28
C ILE A 441 17.10 11.19 -7.67
N ASP A 442 16.25 11.90 -8.42
CA ASP A 442 15.45 13.05 -7.97
C ASP A 442 14.18 13.20 -8.84
N THR A 443 13.25 14.08 -8.45
CA THR A 443 11.96 14.27 -9.14
C THR A 443 12.02 14.76 -10.58
N ALA A 444 13.19 15.15 -11.08
CA ALA A 444 13.42 15.45 -12.51
C ALA A 444 14.31 14.41 -13.21
N PHE A 445 14.53 13.23 -12.62
CA PHE A 445 15.31 12.13 -13.23
C PHE A 445 14.82 11.78 -14.65
N ILE A 446 13.51 11.51 -14.82
CA ILE A 446 12.95 11.16 -16.13
C ILE A 446 13.14 12.28 -17.18
N PRO A 447 12.89 13.56 -16.88
CA PRO A 447 13.28 14.68 -17.75
C PRO A 447 14.78 14.79 -18.07
N LYS A 448 15.68 14.46 -17.14
CA LYS A 448 17.13 14.50 -17.38
C LYS A 448 17.57 13.42 -18.38
N HIS A 449 17.04 12.21 -18.23
CA HIS A 449 17.39 11.04 -19.03
C HIS A 449 16.42 10.81 -20.21
N GLU A 450 15.68 11.83 -20.69
CA GLU A 450 14.64 11.65 -21.73
C GLU A 450 15.20 11.07 -23.05
N ASN A 451 16.48 11.32 -23.36
CA ASN A 451 17.17 10.73 -24.51
C ASN A 451 17.53 9.24 -24.34
N GLU A 452 17.85 8.80 -23.13
CA GLU A 452 18.17 7.40 -22.79
C GLU A 452 16.90 6.56 -22.61
N LEU A 453 15.86 7.20 -22.06
CA LEU A 453 14.53 6.63 -21.88
C LEU A 453 13.64 6.76 -23.15
N ALA A 454 14.18 7.30 -24.24
CA ALA A 454 13.53 7.31 -25.54
C ALA A 454 13.44 5.89 -26.08
N ALA A 455 12.25 5.47 -26.54
CA ALA A 455 12.08 4.15 -27.12
C ALA A 455 12.99 3.98 -28.34
N PRO A 456 13.74 2.86 -28.46
CA PRO A 456 14.63 2.64 -29.60
C PRO A 456 13.81 2.67 -30.90
N GLN A 457 14.22 3.52 -31.84
CA GLN A 457 13.51 3.69 -33.11
C GLN A 457 13.51 2.37 -33.89
N LYS A 458 12.40 1.62 -33.85
CA LYS A 458 12.16 0.48 -34.73
C LYS A 458 11.84 0.93 -36.16
N LEU A 459 12.79 1.64 -36.76
CA LEU A 459 12.83 1.94 -38.19
C LEU A 459 13.37 0.73 -38.96
N VAL A 460 12.72 -0.42 -38.77
CA VAL A 460 12.94 -1.63 -39.54
C VAL A 460 11.69 -1.90 -40.36
N LEU A 461 11.62 -1.27 -41.53
CA LEU A 461 10.82 -1.76 -42.64
C LEU A 461 11.44 -3.10 -43.08
N SER A 462 11.01 -4.19 -42.46
CA SER A 462 11.46 -5.54 -42.83
C SER A 462 10.92 -5.88 -44.21
N THR A 463 11.68 -5.58 -45.27
CA THR A 463 11.41 -6.07 -46.62
C THR A 463 11.39 -7.59 -46.58
N ALA A 464 10.22 -8.17 -46.83
CA ALA A 464 10.03 -9.61 -46.81
C ALA A 464 11.01 -10.29 -47.80
N PRO A 465 11.81 -11.28 -47.38
CA PRO A 465 12.66 -12.03 -48.29
C PRO A 465 11.81 -12.76 -49.33
N LYS A 466 11.86 -12.29 -50.57
CA LYS A 466 11.59 -13.15 -51.72
C LYS A 466 12.75 -14.13 -51.84
N GLU A 467 12.53 -15.39 -51.46
CA GLU A 467 12.98 -16.59 -52.20
C GLU A 467 12.79 -17.85 -51.35
N LEU A 468 11.85 -18.70 -51.79
CA LEU A 468 11.92 -20.17 -51.69
C LEU A 468 10.78 -20.77 -52.53
N ALA A 469 10.89 -20.59 -53.85
CA ALA A 469 10.00 -21.19 -54.83
C ALA A 469 10.86 -22.01 -55.83
N GLY A 470 10.86 -23.33 -55.67
CA GLY A 470 11.61 -24.27 -56.53
C GLY A 470 12.12 -25.49 -55.77
N ALA A 471 12.24 -26.64 -56.47
CA ALA A 471 12.67 -27.96 -55.95
C ALA A 471 11.74 -28.58 -54.88
N SER A 472 10.56 -29.17 -55.19
CA SER A 472 10.16 -30.17 -56.20
C SER A 472 10.50 -31.64 -55.86
N ALA A 473 9.49 -32.37 -55.37
CA ALA A 473 9.27 -33.81 -55.55
C ALA A 473 7.77 -34.07 -55.44
#